data_AF-A0A9P6LR64-F1
#
_entry.id   AF-A0A9P6LR64-F1
#
_cell.length_a   1.000
_cell.length_b   1.000
_cell.length_c   1.000
_cell.angle_alpha   90.00
_cell.angle_beta   90.00
_cell.angle_gamma   90.00
#
_symmetry.space_group_name_H-M   'P 1'
#
loop_
_entity.id
_entity.type
_entity.pdbx_description
1 polymer ?
#
loop_
_entity_poly.entity_id
_entity_poly.type
_entity_poly.pdbx_seq_one_letter_code
_entity_poly.pdbx_strand_id
1 'polypeptide(L)'
;MAKFVKPEEAIPEVTKYFVESWGNRKRIDYGTGHEANFLAWLYCLDKLGLIKPEDHKAVVIKVFFKYIEVMRSLQFAYWLEPAGSHGVWGLDDYHFLPFLFGAAQLRGHKYIRPKSIHDNDVVSEFAKDYMYLSCVKFINSVKTASLRWHSPMLDDISAVRTWEKVNSGMIKMYKAEVFGKLPIMQHFMFGALLPFKGQSDSRVLEEDEEEAGVEGHTHVHAFGQEFPTCCGMQIPSAIAAAAAAANASGERSLPGGSPS
;
A
#
# COMPACT_ATOMS: atom_id res chain seq x y z
N MET A 1 23.06 -26.18 4.87
CA MET A 1 21.89 -25.32 4.63
C MET A 1 20.93 -26.08 3.72
N ALA A 2 19.70 -26.36 4.16
CA ALA A 2 18.70 -26.92 3.27
C ALA A 2 18.42 -25.90 2.14
N LYS A 3 18.44 -26.34 0.87
CA LYS A 3 18.04 -25.49 -0.26
C LYS A 3 16.62 -25.00 0.02
N PHE A 4 16.46 -23.69 0.15
CA PHE A 4 15.25 -23.03 0.67
C PHE A 4 14.07 -23.03 -0.31
N VAL A 5 14.20 -23.62 -1.50
CA VAL A 5 13.17 -23.46 -2.54
C VAL A 5 12.91 -24.76 -3.29
N LYS A 6 11.70 -25.29 -3.12
CA LYS A 6 11.03 -26.17 -4.07
C LYS A 6 9.56 -25.73 -4.18
N PRO A 7 8.98 -25.71 -5.38
CA PRO A 7 9.60 -26.04 -6.68
C PRO A 7 10.52 -24.91 -7.16
N GLU A 8 11.68 -25.25 -7.76
CA GLU A 8 12.58 -24.25 -8.38
C GLU A 8 11.86 -23.50 -9.53
N GLU A 9 10.89 -24.14 -10.16
CA GLU A 9 10.01 -23.58 -11.20
C GLU A 9 9.18 -22.38 -10.73
N ALA A 10 8.92 -22.28 -9.42
CA ALA A 10 8.16 -21.16 -8.85
C ALA A 10 9.01 -19.89 -8.67
N ILE A 11 10.35 -20.01 -8.67
CA ILE A 11 11.27 -18.88 -8.42
C ILE A 11 11.02 -17.71 -9.37
N PRO A 12 10.89 -17.88 -10.70
CA PRO A 12 10.68 -16.76 -11.61
C PRO A 12 9.41 -15.97 -11.30
N GLU A 13 8.29 -16.64 -11.04
CA GLU A 13 7.01 -16.01 -10.71
C GLU A 13 7.07 -15.30 -9.35
N VAL A 14 7.54 -15.99 -8.31
CA VAL A 14 7.65 -15.43 -6.94
C VAL A 14 8.59 -14.22 -6.91
N THR A 15 9.73 -14.31 -7.59
CA THR A 15 10.72 -13.22 -7.67
C THR A 15 10.12 -11.99 -8.33
N LYS A 16 9.25 -12.17 -9.33
CA LYS A 16 8.66 -11.04 -10.04
C LYS A 16 7.76 -10.20 -9.11
N TYR A 17 6.92 -10.83 -8.28
CA TYR A 17 6.14 -10.10 -7.25
C TYR A 17 7.04 -9.33 -6.29
N PHE A 18 8.12 -9.97 -5.82
CA PHE A 18 9.08 -9.31 -4.92
C PHE A 18 9.75 -8.10 -5.59
N VAL A 19 10.21 -8.22 -6.84
CA VAL A 19 10.87 -7.12 -7.56
C VAL A 19 9.92 -5.93 -7.78
N GLU A 20 8.65 -6.18 -8.07
CA GLU A 20 7.65 -5.12 -8.27
C GLU A 20 7.09 -4.53 -6.96
N SER A 21 7.60 -4.96 -5.80
CA SER A 21 7.13 -4.51 -4.48
C SER A 21 7.70 -3.16 -4.01
N TRP A 22 8.69 -2.60 -4.72
CA TRP A 22 9.53 -1.51 -4.19
C TRP A 22 9.32 -0.14 -4.87
N GLY A 23 8.36 -0.04 -5.79
CA GLY A 23 8.12 1.15 -6.60
C GLY A 23 8.53 0.98 -8.06
N ASN A 24 8.33 2.02 -8.87
CA ASN A 24 8.69 2.03 -10.28
C ASN A 24 10.01 2.76 -10.53
N ARG A 25 10.94 2.09 -11.22
CA ARG A 25 12.26 2.67 -11.53
C ARG A 25 12.22 3.90 -12.44
N LYS A 26 11.33 3.93 -13.44
CA LYS A 26 11.26 5.03 -14.42
C LYS A 26 10.54 6.24 -13.86
N ARG A 27 9.42 5.99 -13.17
CA ARG A 27 8.58 7.06 -12.61
C ARG A 27 9.06 7.55 -11.25
N ILE A 28 9.92 6.77 -10.57
CA ILE A 28 10.41 7.07 -9.22
C ILE A 28 9.21 7.28 -8.27
N ASP A 29 8.24 6.36 -8.37
CA ASP A 29 7.00 6.41 -7.60
C ASP A 29 6.77 5.10 -6.82
N TYR A 30 5.92 5.17 -5.81
CA TYR A 30 5.47 4.02 -5.02
C TYR A 30 4.02 4.21 -4.58
N GLY A 31 3.27 3.12 -4.41
CA GLY A 31 1.89 3.18 -3.94
C GLY A 31 1.30 1.80 -3.68
N THR A 32 -0.02 1.76 -3.48
CA THR A 32 -0.75 0.57 -3.00
C THR A 32 -0.66 -0.63 -3.94
N GLY A 33 -0.42 -0.44 -5.25
CA GLY A 33 -0.16 -1.53 -6.18
C GLY A 33 1.16 -2.26 -5.92
N HIS A 34 2.22 -1.53 -5.56
CA HIS A 34 3.50 -2.11 -5.15
C HIS A 34 3.37 -2.81 -3.79
N GLU A 35 2.63 -2.22 -2.86
CA GLU A 35 2.28 -2.86 -1.59
C GLU A 35 1.50 -4.17 -1.80
N ALA A 36 0.57 -4.20 -2.76
CA ALA A 36 -0.18 -5.40 -3.13
C ALA A 36 0.73 -6.49 -3.73
N ASN A 37 1.77 -6.13 -4.48
CA ASN A 37 2.78 -7.09 -4.95
C ASN A 37 3.54 -7.74 -3.79
N PHE A 38 3.83 -6.99 -2.72
CA PHE A 38 4.48 -7.58 -1.53
C PHE A 38 3.56 -8.56 -0.81
N LEU A 39 2.26 -8.23 -0.71
CA LEU A 39 1.25 -9.16 -0.21
C LEU A 39 1.12 -10.41 -1.09
N ALA A 40 1.13 -10.25 -2.41
CA ALA A 40 1.10 -11.35 -3.37
C ALA A 40 2.32 -12.26 -3.22
N TRP A 41 3.52 -11.68 -3.04
CA TRP A 41 4.74 -12.42 -2.75
C TRP A 41 4.61 -13.28 -1.48
N LEU A 42 4.15 -12.70 -0.36
CA LEU A 42 3.90 -13.44 0.88
C LEU A 42 2.86 -14.55 0.68
N TYR A 43 1.79 -14.26 -0.05
CA TYR A 43 0.74 -15.24 -0.33
C TYR A 43 1.24 -16.40 -1.21
N CYS A 44 2.12 -16.13 -2.17
CA CYS A 44 2.76 -17.19 -2.96
C CYS A 44 3.65 -18.09 -2.09
N LEU A 45 4.38 -17.53 -1.12
CA LEU A 45 5.15 -18.32 -0.15
C LEU A 45 4.25 -19.21 0.73
N ASP A 46 3.10 -18.71 1.16
CA ASP A 46 2.08 -19.48 1.88
C ASP A 46 1.49 -20.60 1.01
N LYS A 47 1.13 -20.31 -0.24
CA LYS A 47 0.66 -21.33 -1.21
C LYS A 47 1.68 -22.44 -1.48
N LEU A 48 2.97 -22.12 -1.44
CA LEU A 48 4.06 -23.08 -1.59
C LEU A 48 4.33 -23.87 -0.30
N GLY A 49 3.63 -23.58 0.80
CA GLY A 49 3.82 -24.22 2.10
C GLY A 49 5.11 -23.80 2.81
N LEU A 50 5.74 -22.71 2.37
CA LEU A 50 6.97 -22.15 2.99
C LEU A 50 6.64 -21.27 4.19
N ILE A 51 5.46 -20.64 4.17
CA ILE A 51 4.83 -20.00 5.33
C ILE A 51 3.73 -20.94 5.79
N LYS A 52 3.67 -21.19 7.10
CA LYS A 52 2.63 -22.02 7.69
C LYS A 52 1.61 -21.16 8.46
N PRO A 53 0.41 -21.69 8.78
CA PRO A 53 -0.59 -20.96 9.55
C PRO A 53 -0.08 -20.42 10.90
N GLU A 54 0.81 -21.15 11.57
CA GLU A 54 1.48 -20.71 12.80
C GLU A 54 2.35 -19.45 12.61
N ASP A 55 2.86 -19.21 11.40
CA ASP A 55 3.73 -18.08 11.08
C ASP A 55 2.96 -16.81 10.73
N HIS A 56 1.66 -16.91 10.39
CA HIS A 56 0.87 -15.79 9.82
C HIS A 56 0.94 -14.51 10.64
N LYS A 57 0.87 -14.61 11.98
CA LYS A 57 1.00 -13.44 12.86
C LYS A 57 2.39 -12.81 12.76
N ALA A 58 3.44 -13.63 12.78
CA ALA A 58 4.83 -13.17 12.70
C ALA A 58 5.13 -12.56 11.33
N VAL A 59 4.58 -13.13 10.25
CA VAL A 59 4.69 -12.58 8.89
C VAL A 59 4.14 -11.16 8.85
N VAL A 60 2.96 -10.90 9.43
CA VAL A 60 2.38 -9.55 9.43
C VAL A 60 3.16 -8.59 10.34
N ILE A 61 3.40 -8.95 11.61
CA ILE A 61 3.96 -7.99 12.57
C ILE A 61 5.49 -7.83 12.48
N LYS A 62 6.21 -8.77 11.86
CA LYS A 62 7.66 -8.70 11.68
C LYS A 62 8.04 -8.47 10.22
N VAL A 63 7.67 -9.38 9.32
CA VAL A 63 8.14 -9.34 7.93
C VAL A 63 7.51 -8.17 7.18
N PHE A 64 6.17 -8.10 7.18
CA PHE A 64 5.44 -7.03 6.51
C PHE A 64 5.72 -5.67 7.17
N PHE A 65 5.72 -5.58 8.51
CA PHE A 65 6.03 -4.31 9.14
C PHE A 65 7.47 -3.84 8.87
N LYS A 66 8.44 -4.76 8.79
CA LYS A 66 9.81 -4.43 8.38
C LYS A 66 9.87 -3.91 6.95
N TYR A 67 9.07 -4.47 6.05
CA TYR A 67 8.90 -3.94 4.70
C TYR A 67 8.40 -2.50 4.71
N ILE A 68 7.42 -2.17 5.55
CA ILE A 68 6.93 -0.78 5.70
C ILE A 68 8.02 0.17 6.21
N GLU A 69 8.81 -0.24 7.19
CA GLU A 69 9.96 0.56 7.66
C GLU A 69 10.95 0.84 6.53
N VAL A 70 11.29 -0.18 5.74
CA VAL A 70 12.16 -0.03 4.57
C VAL A 70 11.54 0.90 3.54
N MET A 71 10.24 0.79 3.29
CA MET A 71 9.56 1.65 2.32
C MET A 71 9.53 3.11 2.76
N ARG A 72 9.32 3.39 4.05
CA ARG A 72 9.48 4.73 4.59
C ARG A 72 10.89 5.26 4.34
N SER A 73 11.93 4.48 4.64
CA SER A 73 13.31 4.90 4.35
C SER A 73 13.52 5.22 2.86
N LEU A 74 12.99 4.40 1.95
CA LEU A 74 13.10 4.62 0.51
C LEU A 74 12.33 5.86 0.04
N GLN A 75 11.13 6.11 0.59
CA GLN A 75 10.33 7.31 0.29
C GLN A 75 11.08 8.60 0.63
N PHE A 76 11.76 8.69 1.78
CA PHE A 76 12.59 9.86 2.12
C PHE A 76 13.93 9.90 1.41
N ALA A 77 14.58 8.75 1.19
CA ALA A 77 15.90 8.71 0.56
C ALA A 77 15.84 9.11 -0.92
N TYR A 78 14.76 8.74 -1.61
CA TYR A 78 14.62 8.93 -3.05
C TYR A 78 13.48 9.86 -3.45
N TRP A 79 12.79 10.47 -2.48
CA TRP A 79 11.67 11.40 -2.71
C TRP A 79 10.62 10.80 -3.64
N LEU A 80 10.24 9.55 -3.37
CA LEU A 80 9.33 8.81 -4.23
C LEU A 80 8.02 9.57 -4.38
N GLU A 81 7.52 9.69 -5.60
CA GLU A 81 6.19 10.25 -5.83
C GLU A 81 5.11 9.24 -5.40
N PRO A 82 3.98 9.68 -4.81
CA PRO A 82 2.82 8.85 -4.60
C PRO A 82 2.28 8.32 -5.93
N ALA A 83 2.22 7.01 -6.07
CA ALA A 83 1.66 6.36 -7.24
C ALA A 83 0.14 6.16 -7.07
N GLY A 84 -0.63 6.69 -8.03
CA GLY A 84 -2.09 6.63 -8.03
C GLY A 84 -2.75 7.94 -7.59
N SER A 85 -4.02 8.11 -7.95
CA SER A 85 -4.73 9.40 -7.91
C SER A 85 -5.63 9.62 -6.69
N HIS A 86 -5.41 8.92 -5.57
CA HIS A 86 -6.29 9.08 -4.41
C HIS A 86 -6.15 10.46 -3.74
N GLY A 87 -5.03 11.15 -3.93
CA GLY A 87 -4.81 12.51 -3.42
C GLY A 87 -5.18 12.63 -1.94
N VAL A 88 -5.91 13.69 -1.59
CA VAL A 88 -6.36 13.97 -0.21
C VAL A 88 -7.39 12.95 0.31
N TRP A 89 -7.97 12.14 -0.57
CA TRP A 89 -8.92 11.07 -0.22
C TRP A 89 -8.24 9.71 -0.02
N GLY A 90 -6.90 9.64 -0.06
CA GLY A 90 -6.16 8.47 0.41
C GLY A 90 -6.12 8.39 1.94
N LEU A 91 -5.95 7.18 2.47
CA LEU A 91 -5.65 7.00 3.91
C LEU A 91 -4.25 7.56 4.24
N ASP A 92 -3.31 7.28 3.36
CA ASP A 92 -1.93 7.68 3.36
C ASP A 92 -1.50 7.82 1.90
N ASP A 93 -0.44 8.59 1.66
CA ASP A 93 0.03 8.89 0.30
C ASP A 93 0.55 7.60 -0.39
N TYR A 94 0.99 6.59 0.37
CA TYR A 94 1.67 5.40 -0.15
C TYR A 94 1.01 4.08 0.26
N HIS A 95 0.48 3.98 1.47
CA HIS A 95 0.17 2.72 2.13
C HIS A 95 -1.32 2.53 2.48
N PHE A 96 -1.80 1.29 2.42
CA PHE A 96 -3.14 0.93 2.87
C PHE A 96 -3.10 -0.20 3.91
N LEU A 97 -2.43 -1.30 3.59
CA LEU A 97 -2.40 -2.52 4.39
C LEU A 97 -1.95 -2.32 5.86
N PRO A 98 -1.03 -1.39 6.19
CA PRO A 98 -0.65 -1.14 7.58
C PRO A 98 -1.81 -0.66 8.45
N PHE A 99 -2.71 0.14 7.88
CA PHE A 99 -3.94 0.55 8.57
C PHE A 99 -4.92 -0.62 8.68
N LEU A 100 -5.03 -1.46 7.64
CA LEU A 100 -5.92 -2.61 7.67
C LEU A 100 -5.51 -3.60 8.78
N PHE A 101 -4.23 -3.99 8.81
CA PHE A 101 -3.67 -4.89 9.81
C PHE A 101 -3.61 -4.25 11.19
N GLY A 102 -3.27 -2.96 11.27
CA GLY A 102 -3.29 -2.22 12.53
C GLY A 102 -4.69 -2.13 13.15
N ALA A 103 -5.72 -1.93 12.35
CA ALA A 103 -7.10 -1.96 12.81
C ALA A 103 -7.49 -3.36 13.32
N ALA A 104 -6.95 -4.42 12.71
CA ALA A 104 -7.13 -5.78 13.19
C ALA A 104 -6.47 -6.01 14.57
N GLN A 105 -5.27 -5.45 14.80
CA GLN A 105 -4.59 -5.52 16.12
C GLN A 105 -5.42 -4.86 17.23
N LEU A 106 -6.18 -3.81 16.91
CA LEU A 106 -6.96 -3.04 17.86
C LEU A 106 -8.42 -3.54 18.04
N ARG A 107 -8.80 -4.64 17.38
CA ARG A 107 -10.13 -5.24 17.55
C ARG A 107 -10.34 -5.67 19.01
N GLY A 108 -11.49 -5.28 19.57
CA GLY A 108 -11.83 -5.58 20.96
C GLY A 108 -11.02 -4.80 22.01
N HIS A 109 -10.16 -3.86 21.62
CA HIS A 109 -9.33 -3.12 22.56
C HIS A 109 -10.18 -2.32 23.57
N LYS A 110 -9.86 -2.42 24.87
CA LYS A 110 -10.72 -1.89 25.95
C LYS A 110 -10.73 -0.36 26.05
N TYR A 111 -9.62 0.30 25.75
CA TYR A 111 -9.44 1.75 25.98
C TYR A 111 -9.25 2.55 24.69
N ILE A 112 -8.26 2.20 23.88
CA ILE A 112 -8.02 2.84 22.56
C ILE A 112 -9.23 2.60 21.64
N ARG A 113 -9.78 3.69 21.10
CA ARG A 113 -10.88 3.71 20.13
C ARG A 113 -10.39 4.34 18.81
N PRO A 114 -11.12 4.21 17.69
CA PRO A 114 -10.74 4.90 16.45
C PRO A 114 -10.53 6.40 16.63
N LYS A 115 -11.37 7.07 17.43
CA LYS A 115 -11.20 8.50 17.76
C LYS A 115 -9.89 8.83 18.51
N SER A 116 -9.25 7.86 19.15
CA SER A 116 -7.99 8.06 19.88
C SER A 116 -6.82 8.42 18.98
N ILE A 117 -6.94 8.30 17.65
CA ILE A 117 -5.89 8.76 16.72
C ILE A 117 -5.66 10.28 16.74
N HIS A 118 -6.60 11.04 17.31
CA HIS A 118 -6.50 12.50 17.51
C HIS A 118 -5.77 12.89 18.79
N ASP A 119 -5.53 11.93 19.68
CA ASP A 119 -4.83 12.15 20.94
C ASP A 119 -3.34 11.88 20.74
N ASN A 120 -2.55 12.94 20.70
CA ASN A 120 -1.11 12.86 20.45
C ASN A 120 -0.35 12.08 21.54
N ASP A 121 -0.83 12.06 22.78
CA ASP A 121 -0.18 11.32 23.86
C ASP A 121 -0.43 9.82 23.68
N VAL A 122 -1.68 9.43 23.36
CA VAL A 122 -2.02 8.05 23.02
C VAL A 122 -1.24 7.57 21.80
N VAL A 123 -1.21 8.37 20.73
CA VAL A 123 -0.46 8.02 19.52
C VAL A 123 1.04 7.90 19.83
N SER A 124 1.61 8.84 20.57
CA SER A 124 3.05 8.84 20.86
C SER A 124 3.49 7.65 21.71
N GLU A 125 2.69 7.29 22.72
CA GLU A 125 2.98 6.17 23.64
C GLU A 125 2.82 4.82 22.96
N PHE A 126 1.72 4.61 22.23
CA PHE A 126 1.32 3.29 21.72
C PHE A 126 1.69 3.04 20.25
N ALA A 127 2.30 4.00 19.54
CA ALA A 127 2.79 3.81 18.17
C ALA A 127 3.87 2.73 18.03
N LYS A 128 4.57 2.37 19.12
CA LYS A 128 5.55 1.27 19.14
C LYS A 128 4.89 -0.12 19.14
N ASP A 129 3.64 -0.19 19.63
CA ASP A 129 2.92 -1.44 19.84
C ASP A 129 1.89 -1.74 18.74
N TYR A 130 1.31 -0.68 18.14
CA TYR A 130 0.24 -0.81 17.16
C TYR A 130 0.59 -0.16 15.82
N MET A 131 0.51 -0.95 14.76
CA MET A 131 0.84 -0.55 13.39
C MET A 131 0.00 0.64 12.92
N TYR A 132 -1.29 0.68 13.25
CA TYR A 132 -2.19 1.79 12.90
C TYR A 132 -1.68 3.11 13.49
N LEU A 133 -1.36 3.08 14.79
CA LEU A 133 -0.88 4.27 15.52
C LEU A 133 0.53 4.67 15.06
N SER A 134 1.37 3.71 14.68
CA SER A 134 2.66 3.99 14.03
C SER A 134 2.49 4.78 12.72
N CYS A 135 1.51 4.42 11.90
CA CYS A 135 1.20 5.16 10.67
C CYS A 135 0.64 6.56 10.96
N VAL A 136 -0.26 6.70 11.93
CA VAL A 136 -0.77 8.03 12.34
C VAL A 136 0.36 8.91 12.86
N LYS A 137 1.25 8.37 13.73
CA LYS A 137 2.43 9.10 14.23
C LYS A 137 3.33 9.55 13.08
N PHE A 138 3.53 8.69 12.10
CA PHE A 138 4.31 9.01 10.91
C PHE A 138 3.69 10.17 10.14
N ILE A 139 2.39 10.10 9.83
CA ILE A 139 1.67 11.17 9.12
C ILE A 139 1.80 12.50 9.88
N ASN A 140 1.53 12.51 11.20
CA ASN A 140 1.63 13.71 12.03
C ASN A 140 3.06 14.28 12.09
N SER A 141 4.09 13.46 11.88
CA SER A 141 5.48 13.93 11.84
C SER A 141 5.87 14.60 10.52
N VAL A 142 5.19 14.26 9.42
CA VAL A 142 5.46 14.81 8.09
C VAL A 142 4.54 16.00 7.77
N LYS A 143 3.31 15.98 8.28
CA LYS A 143 2.27 16.96 7.97
C LYS A 143 1.98 17.78 9.23
N THR A 144 2.33 19.07 9.21
CA THR A 144 2.30 19.98 10.38
C THR A 144 0.91 20.49 10.75
N ALA A 145 -0.07 20.35 9.86
CA ALA A 145 -1.47 20.70 10.11
C ALA A 145 -2.20 19.55 10.84
N SER A 146 -3.37 19.83 11.42
CA SER A 146 -4.21 18.77 12.03
C SER A 146 -4.59 17.69 11.00
N LEU A 147 -4.74 16.43 11.47
CA LEU A 147 -5.13 15.25 10.68
C LEU A 147 -6.28 15.53 9.70
N ARG A 148 -7.28 16.31 10.14
CA ARG A 148 -8.44 16.69 9.34
C ARG A 148 -8.07 17.42 8.04
N TRP A 149 -7.02 18.23 8.05
CA TRP A 149 -6.64 19.06 6.89
C TRP A 149 -5.86 18.31 5.84
N HIS A 150 -5.17 17.23 6.22
CA HIS A 150 -4.25 16.54 5.33
C HIS A 150 -4.56 15.06 5.11
N SER A 151 -5.45 14.50 5.92
CA SER A 151 -5.92 13.11 5.87
C SER A 151 -7.40 13.04 6.27
N PRO A 152 -8.33 13.74 5.58
CA PRO A 152 -9.75 13.77 5.94
C PRO A 152 -10.40 12.39 5.93
N MET A 153 -9.94 11.45 5.10
CA MET A 153 -10.45 10.08 5.14
C MET A 153 -10.13 9.37 6.47
N LEU A 154 -8.91 9.55 7.01
CA LEU A 154 -8.58 9.01 8.34
C LEU A 154 -9.40 9.69 9.44
N ASP A 155 -9.65 11.00 9.31
CA ASP A 155 -10.53 11.75 10.22
C ASP A 155 -11.95 11.18 10.20
N ASP A 156 -12.53 10.96 9.02
CA ASP A 156 -13.87 10.37 8.87
C ASP A 156 -13.94 8.94 9.45
N ILE A 157 -12.93 8.11 9.18
CA ILE A 157 -12.84 6.75 9.73
C ILE A 157 -12.74 6.77 11.26
N SER A 158 -12.10 7.79 11.85
CA SER A 158 -11.98 7.93 13.29
C SER A 158 -13.33 8.10 14.00
N ALA A 159 -14.37 8.55 13.29
CA ALA A 159 -15.72 8.68 13.81
C ALA A 159 -16.43 7.32 13.99
N VAL A 160 -15.90 6.24 13.40
CA VAL A 160 -16.44 4.88 13.57
C VAL A 160 -16.26 4.44 15.02
N ARG A 161 -17.33 3.87 15.62
CA ARG A 161 -17.36 3.55 17.07
C ARG A 161 -16.34 2.49 17.52
N THR A 162 -15.97 1.56 16.65
CA THR A 162 -15.20 0.35 17.04
C THR A 162 -14.20 -0.04 15.96
N TRP A 163 -13.04 -0.53 16.38
CA TRP A 163 -12.00 -1.03 15.47
C TRP A 163 -12.44 -2.23 14.63
N GLU A 164 -13.39 -3.03 15.10
CA GLU A 164 -13.98 -4.12 14.31
C GLU A 164 -14.76 -3.60 13.09
N LYS A 165 -15.53 -2.53 13.26
CA LYS A 165 -16.21 -1.86 12.14
C LYS A 165 -15.21 -1.17 11.21
N VAL A 166 -14.17 -0.53 11.76
CA VAL A 166 -13.08 0.04 10.95
C VAL A 166 -12.44 -1.04 10.11
N ASN A 167 -11.94 -2.12 10.71
CA ASN A 167 -11.28 -3.22 10.01
C ASN A 167 -12.20 -3.83 8.93
N SER A 168 -13.47 -4.11 9.25
CA SER A 168 -14.44 -4.63 8.28
C SER A 168 -14.68 -3.67 7.11
N GLY A 169 -14.77 -2.36 7.37
CA GLY A 169 -14.88 -1.31 6.35
C GLY A 169 -13.63 -1.22 5.49
N MET A 170 -12.45 -1.30 6.10
CA MET A 170 -11.17 -1.27 5.39
C MET A 170 -10.98 -2.49 4.48
N ILE A 171 -11.47 -3.69 4.86
CA ILE A 171 -11.46 -4.85 3.96
C ILE A 171 -12.28 -4.56 2.69
N LYS A 172 -13.48 -3.96 2.84
CA LYS A 172 -14.33 -3.61 1.70
C LYS A 172 -13.67 -2.53 0.84
N MET A 173 -13.11 -1.51 1.49
CA MET A 173 -12.43 -0.42 0.82
C MET A 173 -11.18 -0.91 0.08
N TYR A 174 -10.36 -1.80 0.65
CA TYR A 174 -9.19 -2.37 -0.05
C TYR A 174 -9.62 -3.13 -1.31
N LYS A 175 -10.70 -3.92 -1.23
CA LYS A 175 -11.24 -4.62 -2.38
C LYS A 175 -11.72 -3.66 -3.48
N ALA A 176 -12.38 -2.57 -3.13
CA ALA A 176 -12.92 -1.62 -4.11
C ALA A 176 -11.83 -0.69 -4.67
N GLU A 177 -11.00 -0.12 -3.80
CA GLU A 177 -10.06 0.96 -4.13
C GLU A 177 -8.66 0.46 -4.52
N VAL A 178 -8.33 -0.81 -4.26
CA VAL A 178 -7.06 -1.39 -4.73
C VAL A 178 -7.33 -2.46 -5.78
N PHE A 179 -8.04 -3.53 -5.41
CA PHE A 179 -8.32 -4.63 -6.35
C PHE A 179 -9.43 -4.33 -7.36
N GLY A 180 -10.29 -3.34 -7.11
CA GLY A 180 -11.36 -2.92 -8.02
C GLY A 180 -10.94 -1.80 -8.97
N LYS A 181 -9.73 -1.25 -8.81
CA LYS A 181 -9.26 -0.13 -9.63
C LYS A 181 -8.41 -0.65 -10.79
N LEU A 182 -8.89 -0.41 -12.01
CA LEU A 182 -8.17 -0.74 -13.24
C LEU A 182 -6.76 -0.14 -13.28
N PRO A 183 -6.50 1.13 -12.90
CA PRO A 183 -5.14 1.69 -12.94
C PRO A 183 -4.13 0.94 -12.08
N ILE A 184 -4.58 0.24 -11.04
CA ILE A 184 -3.75 -0.60 -10.17
C ILE A 184 -3.68 -2.02 -10.75
N MET A 185 -4.83 -2.62 -11.03
CA MET A 185 -4.91 -4.03 -11.43
C MET A 185 -4.39 -4.31 -12.83
N GLN A 186 -4.36 -3.33 -13.73
CA GLN A 186 -3.73 -3.47 -15.05
C GLN A 186 -2.23 -3.78 -14.98
N HIS A 187 -1.57 -3.43 -13.87
CA HIS A 187 -0.17 -3.72 -13.62
C HIS A 187 0.04 -4.94 -12.71
N PHE A 188 -1.04 -5.56 -12.23
CA PHE A 188 -0.96 -6.75 -11.40
C PHE A 188 -0.68 -7.99 -12.25
N MET A 189 0.24 -8.82 -11.80
CA MET A 189 0.72 -9.97 -12.58
C MET A 189 0.02 -11.24 -12.16
N PHE A 190 -0.32 -12.07 -13.14
CA PHE A 190 -0.91 -13.38 -12.94
C PHE A 190 0.02 -14.48 -13.45
N GLY A 191 0.03 -15.60 -12.76
CA GLY A 191 0.89 -16.74 -13.05
C GLY A 191 0.26 -18.06 -12.63
N ALA A 192 1.07 -19.09 -12.43
CA ALA A 192 0.57 -20.40 -12.03
C ALA A 192 0.10 -20.41 -10.56
N LEU A 193 0.79 -19.67 -9.68
CA LEU A 193 0.41 -19.56 -8.26
C LEU A 193 -0.77 -18.60 -8.08
N LEU A 194 -0.84 -17.55 -8.90
CA LEU A 194 -1.94 -16.60 -8.93
C LEU A 194 -2.61 -16.59 -10.31
N PRO A 195 -3.46 -17.59 -10.62
CA PRO A 195 -4.08 -17.69 -11.93
C PRO A 195 -5.18 -16.64 -12.11
N PHE A 196 -5.19 -15.97 -13.26
CA PHE A 196 -6.31 -15.16 -13.68
C PHE A 196 -7.46 -16.07 -14.14
N LYS A 197 -8.60 -15.98 -13.47
CA LYS A 197 -9.84 -16.68 -13.85
C LYS A 197 -10.89 -15.68 -14.28
N GLY A 198 -10.65 -15.01 -15.41
CA GLY A 198 -11.64 -14.14 -16.02
C GLY A 198 -12.80 -14.96 -16.57
N GLN A 199 -14.04 -14.57 -16.26
CA GLN A 199 -15.15 -14.83 -17.15
C GLN A 199 -15.14 -13.67 -18.14
N SER A 200 -14.87 -13.92 -19.42
CA SER A 200 -15.19 -12.94 -20.44
C SER A 200 -16.72 -12.85 -20.47
N ASP A 201 -17.30 -11.88 -19.75
CA ASP A 201 -18.70 -11.57 -19.97
C ASP A 201 -18.75 -10.83 -21.32
N SER A 202 -19.11 -11.57 -22.38
CA SER A 202 -19.18 -11.06 -23.75
C SER A 202 -20.09 -9.83 -23.88
N ARG A 203 -20.93 -9.55 -22.87
CA ARG A 203 -21.86 -8.42 -22.81
C ARG A 203 -21.21 -7.07 -22.56
N VAL A 204 -19.97 -7.00 -22.04
CA VAL A 204 -19.30 -5.71 -21.79
C VAL A 204 -18.61 -5.19 -23.06
N LEU A 205 -18.36 -6.05 -24.05
CA LEU A 205 -17.73 -5.65 -25.32
C LEU A 205 -18.69 -4.92 -26.27
N GLU A 206 -20.00 -5.09 -26.11
CA GLU A 206 -21.00 -4.49 -27.00
C GLU A 206 -21.26 -3.00 -26.68
N GLU A 207 -21.03 -2.55 -25.44
CA GLU A 207 -21.25 -1.14 -25.06
C GLU A 207 -20.09 -0.22 -25.49
N ASP A 208 -18.87 -0.76 -25.66
CA ASP A 208 -17.69 0.02 -26.07
C ASP A 208 -17.49 0.08 -27.61
N GLU A 209 -18.17 -0.79 -28.38
CA GLU A 209 -18.03 -0.82 -29.86
C GLU A 209 -18.78 0.32 -30.57
N GLU A 210 -19.81 0.93 -29.96
CA GLU A 210 -20.53 2.04 -30.60
C GLU A 210 -19.76 3.38 -30.59
N GLU A 211 -18.76 3.56 -29.72
CA GLU A 211 -17.95 4.79 -29.67
C GLU A 211 -16.63 4.70 -30.45
N ALA A 212 -16.17 3.49 -30.78
CA ALA A 212 -14.92 3.26 -31.49
C ALA A 212 -15.18 2.82 -32.93
N GLY A 213 -15.58 3.77 -33.77
CA GLY A 213 -15.53 3.58 -35.21
C GLY A 213 -14.09 3.32 -35.66
N VAL A 214 -13.76 2.06 -35.96
CA VAL A 214 -12.98 1.57 -37.13
C VAL A 214 -12.53 0.11 -36.88
N GLU A 215 -12.74 -0.68 -37.94
CA GLU A 215 -12.58 -2.12 -38.15
C GLU A 215 -11.38 -2.83 -37.49
N GLY A 216 -11.68 -3.97 -36.86
CA GLY A 216 -11.00 -5.23 -37.18
C GLY A 216 -9.63 -5.47 -36.55
N HIS A 217 -9.54 -5.57 -35.22
CA HIS A 217 -8.42 -6.25 -34.57
C HIS A 217 -8.85 -7.13 -33.39
N THR A 218 -8.49 -8.41 -33.47
CA THR A 218 -8.60 -9.40 -32.40
C THR A 218 -7.75 -8.96 -31.21
N HIS A 219 -8.37 -8.49 -30.13
CA HIS A 219 -7.67 -8.02 -28.93
C HIS A 219 -7.06 -9.19 -28.14
N VAL A 220 -5.86 -9.61 -28.52
CA VAL A 220 -4.95 -10.37 -27.63
C VAL A 220 -4.18 -9.35 -26.80
N HIS A 221 -4.72 -8.95 -25.64
CA HIS A 221 -3.97 -8.09 -24.71
C HIS A 221 -3.02 -8.91 -23.85
N ALA A 222 -1.87 -9.22 -24.45
CA ALA A 222 -0.69 -9.70 -23.77
C ALA A 222 0.56 -9.03 -24.33
N PHE A 223 0.68 -7.69 -24.27
CA PHE A 223 1.97 -7.03 -24.48
C PHE A 223 2.08 -5.73 -23.68
N GLY A 224 3.20 -5.61 -22.94
CA GLY A 224 3.56 -4.44 -22.15
C GLY A 224 3.82 -3.21 -23.00
N GLN A 225 2.79 -2.41 -23.23
CA GLN A 225 2.90 -1.02 -23.63
C GLN A 225 2.40 -0.11 -22.50
N GLU A 226 3.31 0.76 -22.03
CA GLU A 226 3.01 1.87 -21.12
C GLU A 226 2.09 2.86 -21.86
N PHE A 227 0.83 2.96 -21.44
CA PHE A 227 -0.08 4.04 -21.88
C PHE A 227 0.30 5.37 -21.20
N PRO A 228 0.06 6.52 -21.87
CA PRO A 228 0.65 7.80 -21.49
C PRO A 228 0.12 8.32 -20.15
N THR A 229 1.02 8.94 -19.41
CA THR A 229 0.81 9.69 -18.17
C THR A 229 -0.46 10.54 -18.18
N CYS A 230 -1.48 10.11 -17.42
CA CYS A 230 -2.70 10.87 -17.21
C CYS A 230 -2.49 11.93 -16.11
N CYS A 231 -2.64 13.20 -16.51
CA CYS A 231 -2.73 14.43 -15.70
C CYS A 231 -1.47 14.89 -14.93
N GLY A 232 -0.64 15.68 -15.62
CA GLY A 232 0.51 16.40 -15.07
C GLY A 232 0.16 17.66 -14.26
N MET A 233 -0.39 17.49 -13.06
CA MET A 233 -0.12 18.45 -11.98
C MET A 233 0.74 17.74 -10.94
N GLN A 234 2.05 17.96 -11.02
CA GLN A 234 2.99 17.51 -9.99
C GLN A 234 2.80 18.36 -8.74
N ILE A 235 1.92 17.91 -7.85
CA ILE A 235 1.88 18.41 -6.47
C ILE A 235 2.98 17.63 -5.73
N PRO A 236 4.03 18.29 -5.21
CA PRO A 236 5.07 17.61 -4.47
C PRO A 236 4.47 16.78 -3.34
N SER A 237 4.96 15.55 -3.16
CA SER A 237 4.54 14.71 -2.05
C SER A 237 4.79 15.41 -0.72
N ALA A 238 3.99 15.11 0.31
CA ALA A 238 4.20 15.71 1.62
C ALA A 238 5.59 15.40 2.18
N ILE A 239 6.16 14.25 1.82
CA ILE A 239 7.53 13.86 2.15
C ILE A 239 8.55 14.78 1.45
N ALA A 240 8.38 15.02 0.14
CA ALA A 240 9.24 15.93 -0.61
C ALA A 240 9.16 17.36 -0.05
N ALA A 241 7.97 17.83 0.30
CA ALA A 241 7.76 19.13 0.92
C ALA A 241 8.41 19.24 2.31
N ALA A 242 8.25 18.23 3.17
CA ALA A 242 8.84 18.19 4.50
C ALA A 242 10.38 18.15 4.45
N ALA A 243 10.96 17.35 3.55
CA ALA A 243 12.41 17.27 3.36
C ALA A 243 13.00 18.58 2.81
N ALA A 244 12.29 19.25 1.90
CA ALA A 244 12.69 20.57 1.39
C ALA A 244 12.70 21.62 2.50
N ALA A 245 11.69 21.64 3.38
CA ALA A 245 11.62 22.53 4.53
C ALA A 245 12.73 22.25 5.56
N ALA A 246 13.05 20.97 5.81
CA ALA A 246 14.16 20.57 6.70
C ALA A 246 15.54 20.96 6.14
N ASN A 247 15.76 20.79 4.83
CA ASN A 247 17.00 21.23 4.18
C ASN A 247 17.15 22.75 4.17
N ALA A 248 16.05 23.51 4.07
CA ALA A 248 16.06 24.97 4.17
C ALA A 248 16.34 25.48 5.59
N SER A 249 16.01 24.70 6.63
CA SER A 249 16.22 25.04 8.04
C SER A 249 17.54 24.51 8.63
N GLY A 250 18.30 23.70 7.88
CA GLY A 250 19.63 23.22 8.30
C GLY A 250 19.62 22.08 9.33
N GLU A 251 18.44 21.55 9.69
CA GLU A 251 18.29 20.47 10.66
C GLU A 251 18.35 19.09 9.98
N ARG A 252 19.55 18.55 9.74
CA ARG A 252 19.71 17.11 9.47
C ARG A 252 19.73 16.36 10.80
N SER A 253 18.58 15.90 11.26
CA SER A 253 18.51 14.79 12.20
C SER A 253 17.56 13.71 11.68
N LEU A 254 18.12 12.52 11.44
CA LEU A 254 17.32 11.32 11.17
C LEU A 254 16.63 10.95 12.50
N PRO A 255 15.29 10.84 12.56
CA PRO A 255 14.63 10.35 13.77
C PRO A 255 14.86 8.84 13.86
N GLY A 256 15.84 8.41 14.66
CA GLY A 256 16.07 6.97 14.91
C GLY A 256 17.46 6.51 15.35
N GLY A 257 18.43 7.40 15.60
CA GLY A 257 19.73 7.00 16.14
C GLY A 257 19.82 7.20 17.65
N SER A 258 19.78 6.11 18.43
CA SER A 258 20.19 6.15 19.85
C SER A 258 21.69 6.47 19.95
N PRO A 259 22.13 7.41 20.81
CA PRO A 259 23.55 7.70 20.97
C PRO A 259 24.22 6.57 21.76
N SER A 260 25.34 6.08 21.22
CA SER A 260 26.38 5.34 21.95
C SER A 260 27.23 6.27 22.79
#